data_AF-R6ZU45-F1
#
_entry.id   AF-R6ZU45-F1
#
_cell.length_a   1.000
_cell.length_b   1.000
_cell.length_c   1.000
_cell.angle_alpha   90.00
_cell.angle_beta   90.00
_cell.angle_gamma   90.00
#
_symmetry.space_group_name_H-M   'P 1'
#
loop_
_entity.id
_entity.type
_entity.pdbx_description
1 polymer ?
#
loop_
_entity_poly.entity_id
_entity_poly.type
_entity_poly.pdbx_seq_one_letter_code
_entity_poly.pdbx_strand_id
1 'polypeptide(L)'
;MFSQVWAQVAPLIEGLPLVAHNKAFDENCLKAVFRVYQMDYPDYDFYDTLGPSRRAFPWAENHQLHTVAALCGYDLKQHHHALADAEACAWIAREIL
;
A
#
# COMPACT_ATOMS: atom_id res chain seq x y z
N MET A 1 16.08 8.75 -11.79
CA MET A 1 15.83 7.33 -12.19
C MET A 1 15.32 6.56 -10.98
N PHE A 2 14.59 5.44 -11.13
CA PHE A 2 14.04 4.68 -9.98
C PHE A 2 15.12 4.30 -8.95
N SER A 3 16.25 3.75 -9.39
CA SER A 3 17.37 3.36 -8.53
C SER A 3 17.89 4.48 -7.62
N GLN A 4 17.95 5.71 -8.12
CA GLN A 4 18.41 6.88 -7.35
C GLN A 4 17.42 7.31 -6.27
N VAL A 5 16.12 7.15 -6.54
CA VAL A 5 15.07 7.45 -5.55
C VAL A 5 15.00 6.31 -4.54
N TRP A 6 15.04 5.07 -4.99
CA TRP A 6 15.00 3.91 -4.10
C TRP A 6 16.19 3.87 -3.14
N ALA A 7 17.39 4.30 -3.59
CA ALA A 7 18.55 4.45 -2.71
C ALA A 7 18.33 5.44 -1.55
N GLN A 8 17.42 6.41 -1.70
CA GLN A 8 17.03 7.33 -0.63
C GLN A 8 15.91 6.76 0.24
N VAL A 9 14.99 5.98 -0.35
CA VAL A 9 13.83 5.40 0.34
C VAL A 9 14.22 4.19 1.18
N ALA A 10 15.03 3.28 0.65
CA ALA A 10 15.34 2.00 1.28
C ALA A 10 15.86 2.11 2.73
N PRO A 11 16.77 3.04 3.06
CA PRO A 11 17.22 3.23 4.46
C PRO A 11 16.12 3.76 5.39
N LEU A 12 15.11 4.46 4.87
CA LEU A 12 14.01 5.02 5.68
C LEU A 12 12.97 3.97 6.07
N ILE A 13 12.91 2.86 5.33
CA ILE A 13 11.95 1.78 5.53
C ILE A 13 12.62 0.47 5.99
N GLU A 14 13.92 0.52 6.31
CA GLU A 14 14.67 -0.67 6.73
C GLU A 14 14.06 -1.28 8.00
N GLY A 15 13.80 -2.60 7.95
CA GLY A 15 13.19 -3.35 9.05
C GLY A 15 11.71 -3.05 9.28
N LEU A 16 11.07 -2.21 8.46
CA LEU A 16 9.64 -1.94 8.54
C LEU A 16 8.87 -2.73 7.48
N PRO A 17 7.68 -3.26 7.82
CA PRO A 17 6.80 -3.88 6.85
C PRO A 17 6.17 -2.82 5.95
N LEU A 18 5.92 -3.20 4.70
CA LEU A 18 5.09 -2.45 3.78
C LEU A 18 3.61 -2.83 3.97
N VAL A 19 2.71 -1.91 3.63
CA VAL A 19 1.27 -2.17 3.64
C VAL A 19 0.61 -1.58 2.40
N ALA A 20 -0.30 -2.33 1.81
CA ALA A 20 -1.06 -1.94 0.63
C ALA A 20 -2.52 -2.37 0.74
N HIS A 21 -3.35 -1.81 -0.14
CA HIS A 21 -4.74 -2.20 -0.30
C HIS A 21 -4.87 -2.90 -1.66
N ASN A 22 -4.78 -4.23 -1.67
CA ASN A 22 -4.48 -5.10 -2.82
C ASN A 22 -2.97 -5.22 -3.12
N LYS A 23 -2.20 -5.76 -2.16
CA LYS A 23 -0.72 -5.79 -2.23
C LYS A 23 -0.15 -6.43 -3.49
N ALA A 24 -0.88 -7.39 -4.07
CA ALA A 24 -0.43 -8.10 -5.27
C ALA A 24 -0.17 -7.14 -6.44
N PHE A 25 -0.89 -6.03 -6.52
CA PHE A 25 -0.64 -5.00 -7.53
C PHE A 25 0.70 -4.28 -7.26
N ASP A 26 0.84 -3.67 -6.08
CA ASP A 26 2.03 -2.86 -5.72
C ASP A 26 3.32 -3.70 -5.68
N GLU A 27 3.26 -4.90 -5.11
CA GLU A 27 4.40 -5.80 -5.02
C GLU A 27 4.91 -6.21 -6.41
N ASN A 28 4.00 -6.49 -7.34
CA ASN A 28 4.36 -6.83 -8.72
C ASN A 28 4.97 -5.63 -9.46
N CYS A 29 4.42 -4.42 -9.29
CA CYS A 29 5.01 -3.19 -9.81
C CYS A 29 6.43 -2.98 -9.29
N LEU A 30 6.63 -3.17 -7.97
CA LEU A 30 7.93 -3.00 -7.34
C LEU A 30 8.94 -4.04 -7.82
N LYS A 31 8.56 -5.33 -7.87
CA LYS A 31 9.39 -6.41 -8.42
C LYS A 31 9.76 -6.17 -9.88
N ALA A 32 8.82 -5.68 -10.69
CA ALA A 32 9.06 -5.39 -12.10
C ALA A 32 10.10 -4.27 -12.28
N VAL A 33 9.98 -3.16 -11.53
CA VAL A 33 10.94 -2.06 -11.65
C VAL A 33 12.33 -2.43 -11.11
N PHE A 34 12.42 -3.24 -10.05
CA PHE A 34 13.70 -3.81 -9.61
C PHE A 34 14.36 -4.64 -10.72
N ARG A 35 13.59 -5.51 -11.40
CA ARG A 35 14.09 -6.30 -12.53
C ARG A 35 14.58 -5.41 -13.69
N VAL A 36 13.83 -4.36 -14.06
CA VAL A 36 14.21 -3.43 -15.14
C VAL A 36 15.55 -2.74 -14.84
N TYR A 37 15.81 -2.45 -13.57
CA TYR A 37 17.01 -1.77 -13.10
C TYR A 37 18.11 -2.73 -12.63
N GLN A 38 17.92 -4.04 -12.79
CA GLN A 38 18.86 -5.09 -12.36
C GLN A 38 19.24 -4.98 -10.87
N MET A 39 18.25 -4.65 -10.03
CA MET A 39 18.39 -4.56 -8.58
C MET A 39 17.87 -5.83 -7.92
N ASP A 40 18.52 -6.25 -6.84
CA ASP A 40 18.06 -7.38 -6.01
C ASP A 40 16.84 -6.97 -5.19
N TYR A 41 15.75 -7.72 -5.31
CA TYR A 41 14.53 -7.47 -4.53
C TYR A 41 14.67 -8.12 -3.15
N PRO A 42 14.56 -7.36 -2.04
CA PRO A 42 14.88 -7.86 -0.70
C PRO A 42 13.74 -8.61 -0.02
N ASP A 43 12.72 -9.06 -0.77
CA ASP A 43 11.56 -9.81 -0.27
C ASP A 43 10.89 -9.16 0.96
N TYR A 44 10.49 -7.89 0.82
CA TYR A 44 9.84 -7.12 1.89
C TYR A 44 8.63 -7.83 2.51
N ASP A 45 8.52 -7.78 3.83
CA ASP A 45 7.27 -8.09 4.53
C ASP A 45 6.19 -7.12 4.06
N PHE A 46 5.10 -7.66 3.49
CA PHE A 46 4.08 -6.86 2.83
C PHE A 46 2.68 -7.30 3.24
N TYR A 47 2.00 -6.47 4.01
CA TYR A 47 0.63 -6.68 4.47
C TYR A 47 -0.40 -6.17 3.45
N ASP A 48 -1.55 -6.85 3.41
CA ASP A 48 -2.67 -6.48 2.55
C ASP A 48 -3.92 -6.19 3.39
N THR A 49 -4.45 -4.99 3.23
CA THR A 49 -5.68 -4.54 3.90
C THR A 49 -6.96 -4.96 3.17
N LEU A 50 -6.90 -5.43 1.92
CA LEU A 50 -8.08 -5.82 1.15
C LEU A 50 -8.79 -7.06 1.71
N GLY A 51 -8.03 -8.08 2.11
CA GLY A 51 -8.60 -9.28 2.74
C GLY A 51 -9.29 -8.98 4.08
N PRO A 52 -8.60 -8.30 5.01
CA PRO A 52 -9.19 -7.80 6.26
C PRO A 52 -10.39 -6.89 6.05
N SER A 53 -10.39 -5.99 5.06
CA SER A 53 -11.52 -5.09 4.83
C SER A 53 -12.80 -5.84 4.45
N ARG A 54 -12.68 -6.93 3.67
CA ARG A 54 -13.79 -7.84 3.35
C ARG A 54 -14.41 -8.51 4.56
N ARG A 55 -13.60 -8.76 5.60
CA ARG A 55 -14.08 -9.36 6.86
C ARG A 55 -14.65 -8.32 7.81
N ALA A 56 -14.03 -7.15 7.89
CA ALA A 56 -14.46 -6.05 8.76
C ALA A 56 -15.76 -5.40 8.26
N PHE A 57 -15.93 -5.29 6.94
CA PHE A 57 -17.05 -4.57 6.32
C PHE A 57 -17.77 -5.44 5.27
N PRO A 58 -18.35 -6.60 5.65
CA PRO A 58 -18.96 -7.53 4.69
C PRO A 58 -20.18 -6.95 3.95
N TRP A 59 -20.71 -5.83 4.44
CA TRP A 59 -21.85 -5.09 3.89
C TRP A 59 -21.44 -3.90 3.01
N ALA A 60 -20.14 -3.63 2.86
CA ALA A 60 -19.66 -2.55 2.00
C ALA A 60 -20.06 -2.81 0.54
N GLU A 61 -20.44 -1.75 -0.18
CA GLU A 61 -20.79 -1.86 -1.61
C GLU A 61 -19.63 -2.38 -2.47
N ASN A 62 -18.40 -2.06 -2.07
CA ASN A 62 -17.17 -2.54 -2.64
C ASN A 62 -16.04 -2.37 -1.61
N HIS A 63 -14.87 -2.95 -1.92
CA HIS A 63 -13.67 -2.83 -1.10
C HIS A 63 -12.58 -2.11 -1.89
N GLN A 64 -12.92 -0.99 -2.52
CA GLN A 64 -11.92 -0.08 -3.07
C GLN A 64 -11.35 0.79 -1.96
N LEU A 65 -10.12 1.29 -2.15
CA LEU A 65 -9.38 2.06 -1.15
C LEU A 65 -10.22 3.21 -0.57
N HIS A 66 -10.85 4.02 -1.42
CA HIS A 66 -11.66 5.16 -0.97
C HIS A 66 -12.88 4.76 -0.14
N THR A 67 -13.58 3.70 -0.54
CA THR A 67 -14.75 3.18 0.18
C THR A 67 -14.35 2.72 1.56
N VAL A 68 -13.28 1.91 1.65
CA VAL A 68 -12.80 1.39 2.93
C VAL A 68 -12.21 2.51 3.80
N ALA A 69 -11.50 3.49 3.21
CA ALA A 69 -11.00 4.65 3.92
C ALA A 69 -12.16 5.45 4.56
N ALA A 70 -13.22 5.71 3.80
CA ALA A 70 -14.41 6.41 4.30
C ALA A 70 -15.10 5.62 5.44
N LEU A 71 -15.20 4.29 5.31
CA LEU A 71 -15.72 3.42 6.37
C LEU A 71 -14.86 3.45 7.64
N CYS A 72 -13.54 3.61 7.48
CA CYS A 72 -12.60 3.82 8.59
C CYS A 72 -12.57 5.28 9.09
N GLY A 73 -13.44 6.17 8.58
CA GLY A 73 -13.51 7.58 9.01
C GLY A 73 -12.44 8.50 8.42
N TYR A 74 -11.80 8.10 7.31
CA TYR A 74 -10.83 8.92 6.58
C TYR A 74 -11.43 9.50 5.31
N ASP A 75 -11.42 10.83 5.19
CA ASP A 75 -11.89 11.57 4.01
C ASP A 75 -10.73 11.78 3.02
N LEU A 76 -10.71 10.96 1.96
CA LEU A 76 -9.66 10.99 0.95
C LEU A 76 -9.95 12.10 -0.10
N LYS A 77 -9.65 13.35 0.24
CA LYS A 77 -10.00 14.52 -0.60
C LYS A 77 -9.27 14.61 -1.95
N GLN A 78 -8.15 13.91 -2.12
CA GLN A 78 -7.30 13.94 -3.32
C GLN A 78 -7.04 12.53 -3.86
N HIS A 79 -8.10 11.80 -4.17
CA HIS A 79 -8.05 10.52 -4.87
C HIS A 79 -7.11 10.62 -6.10
N HIS A 80 -6.18 9.66 -6.25
CA HIS A 80 -5.13 9.57 -7.30
C HIS A 80 -3.82 10.33 -7.06
N HIS A 81 -3.66 10.99 -5.92
CA HIS A 81 -2.32 11.38 -5.47
C HIS A 81 -1.71 10.22 -4.69
N ALA A 82 -0.56 9.71 -5.16
CA ALA A 82 0.11 8.54 -4.55
C ALA A 82 0.34 8.71 -3.03
N LEU A 83 0.63 9.93 -2.58
CA LEU A 83 0.74 10.24 -1.15
C LEU A 83 -0.59 10.08 -0.41
N ALA A 84 -1.67 10.64 -0.95
CA ALA A 84 -3.00 10.58 -0.34
C ALA A 84 -3.52 9.14 -0.29
N ASP A 85 -3.27 8.35 -1.34
CA ASP A 85 -3.62 6.93 -1.38
C ASP A 85 -2.79 6.13 -0.35
N ALA A 86 -1.50 6.44 -0.17
CA ALA A 86 -0.66 5.83 0.85
C ALA A 86 -1.12 6.19 2.28
N GLU A 87 -1.50 7.44 2.52
CA GLU A 87 -2.07 7.89 3.81
C GLU A 87 -3.38 7.18 4.14
N ALA A 88 -4.29 7.08 3.16
CA ALA A 88 -5.54 6.34 3.31
C ALA A 88 -5.28 4.85 3.60
N CYS A 89 -4.33 4.22 2.90
CA CYS A 89 -3.96 2.84 3.15
C CYS A 89 -3.40 2.63 4.56
N ALA A 90 -2.55 3.54 5.03
CA ALA A 90 -2.01 3.52 6.39
C ALA A 90 -3.12 3.70 7.44
N TRP A 91 -4.08 4.58 7.19
CA TRP A 91 -5.24 4.76 8.07
C TRP A 91 -6.10 3.50 8.15
N ILE A 92 -6.42 2.89 7.00
CA ILE A 92 -7.15 1.61 6.97
C ILE A 92 -6.39 0.57 7.78
N ALA A 93 -5.09 0.40 7.51
CA ALA A 93 -4.25 -0.57 8.22
C ALA A 93 -4.33 -0.41 9.74
N ARG A 94 -4.26 0.83 10.25
CA ARG A 94 -4.37 1.13 11.68
C ARG A 94 -5.69 0.66 12.29
N GLU A 95 -6.79 0.71 11.52
CA GLU A 95 -8.11 0.36 12.02
C GLU A 95 -8.45 -1.14 11.92
N ILE A 96 -7.85 -1.88 10.96
CA ILE A 96 -8.32 -3.24 10.64
C ILE A 96 -7.25 -4.33 10.55
N LEU A 97 -5.96 -4.01 10.73
CA LEU A 97 -4.88 -4.99 10.86
C LEU A 97 -4.53 -5.20 12.34
#